data_AF-A0A1M7Z6L4-F1
#
_entry.id   AF-A0A1M7Z6L4-F1
#
_cell.length_a   1.000
_cell.length_b   1.000
_cell.length_c   1.000
_cell.angle_alpha   90.00
_cell.angle_beta   90.00
_cell.angle_gamma   90.00
#
_symmetry.space_group_name_H-M   'P 1'
#
loop_
_entity.id
_entity.type
_entity.pdbx_description
1 polymer ?
#
loop_
_entity_poly.entity_id
_entity_poly.type
_entity_poly.pdbx_seq_one_letter_code
_entity_poly.pdbx_strand_id
1 'polypeptide(L)'
;MISLVWAFSPFQEESTDQNESEFLLNSLIDKGEKYLYVEWDSAYHYLSQADSIARSLNEENKIGKIANLFGTLYYVEGDYVESMKHFTIANEIFNKTQDVSGISYALNGRGLISLSQNELEEAIDVFNRCININKSLGDTYGVGKNYFNRSIAESDLGQFDKAHKSIDLALEYLNDHKDRVIYTMTLNRAGKIYFDEGKLDESEEYYNRVLDYPGTLTNWANAFAYSGLAEIELAKGNTRKALDLGEIAQGYVDKTRGYWDKGRLAKTLMSVYEDLGQYDEALTNSKLYKAYSDSLYSENKNAEISYLQLLLANADNQNLKQEKVLAENSAEFNRKFTIILTIVLIGLIIGFILYGRVIKEKEKINQVLLEKQNEIQVQNEKLEAINEEKNKLFSILSHDLKAPINSVKQLLELEEKGVLDEEEQKSARKLLIKQVSDTDQMLRKLLRWSHAQLDGILTNRTPTNLSEIVNEEVDQLDYQTISKNINIDASLTFDSLHVLVDPQQVRIILQNCLQNSIKFSNPNSEIKVWNSHHDDEEYVNLHIKDEGIGISDEKLSEIFSQVVRVKSTEGTQKEKGTGLGLLLVRQFMEKNQGHIQIQSKPGEGTEIILSFEKINVPQESIDS
;
A
#
# COMPACT_ATOMS: atom_id res chain seq x y z
N MET A 1 22.40 30.50 -75.37
CA MET A 1 22.02 31.21 -74.13
C MET A 1 21.10 30.26 -73.38
N ILE A 2 21.44 29.61 -72.27
CA ILE A 2 22.39 29.88 -71.19
C ILE A 2 22.94 28.53 -70.69
N SER A 3 24.19 28.60 -70.22
CA SER A 3 25.13 27.54 -69.86
C SER A 3 24.71 26.68 -68.66
N LEU A 4 24.86 25.36 -68.78
CA LEU A 4 25.00 24.42 -67.67
C LEU A 4 26.46 24.48 -67.18
N VAL A 5 26.69 25.13 -66.06
CA VAL A 5 27.95 25.02 -65.28
C VAL A 5 27.66 24.13 -64.08
N TRP A 6 28.42 23.06 -63.98
CA TRP A 6 28.47 22.16 -62.83
C TRP A 6 28.98 22.93 -61.61
N ALA A 7 28.15 23.06 -60.58
CA ALA A 7 28.62 23.40 -59.25
C ALA A 7 29.20 22.12 -58.61
N PHE A 8 30.52 21.94 -58.73
CA PHE A 8 31.25 21.08 -57.80
C PHE A 8 31.22 21.77 -56.43
N SER A 9 30.69 21.05 -55.45
CA SER A 9 30.70 21.41 -54.03
C SER A 9 32.14 21.42 -53.50
N PRO A 10 32.59 22.44 -52.74
CA PRO A 10 33.90 22.42 -52.07
C PRO A 10 33.90 21.65 -50.74
N PHE A 11 32.84 20.90 -50.40
CA PHE A 11 32.68 20.31 -49.06
C PHE A 11 33.52 19.05 -48.75
N GLN A 12 34.47 18.67 -49.61
CA GLN A 12 35.33 17.51 -49.38
C GLN A 12 36.77 17.85 -48.99
N GLU A 13 37.35 18.97 -49.46
CA GLU A 13 38.77 19.32 -49.20
C GLU A 13 39.04 19.71 -47.74
N GLU A 14 38.19 20.55 -47.12
CA GLU A 14 38.36 20.96 -45.70
C GLU A 14 38.29 19.78 -44.72
N SER A 15 37.45 18.78 -45.00
CA SER A 15 37.29 17.61 -44.14
C SER A 15 38.47 16.63 -44.22
N THR A 16 39.15 16.55 -45.37
CA THR A 16 40.35 15.73 -45.54
C THR A 16 41.58 16.38 -44.90
N ASP A 17 41.74 17.69 -45.06
CA ASP A 17 42.89 18.44 -44.52
C ASP A 17 42.88 18.51 -42.98
N GLN A 18 41.67 18.61 -42.39
CA GLN A 18 41.49 18.55 -40.95
C GLN A 18 41.81 17.15 -40.36
N ASN A 19 41.39 16.08 -41.04
CA ASN A 19 41.69 14.70 -40.62
C ASN A 19 43.20 14.36 -40.75
N GLU A 20 43.86 14.84 -41.80
CA GLU A 20 45.31 14.69 -41.96
C GLU A 20 46.08 15.47 -40.87
N SER A 21 45.62 16.68 -40.55
CA SER A 21 46.18 17.51 -39.47
C SER A 21 46.01 16.86 -38.09
N GLU A 22 44.87 16.22 -37.81
CA GLU A 22 44.62 15.52 -36.56
C GLU A 22 45.48 14.24 -36.43
N PHE A 23 45.63 13.48 -37.52
CA PHE A 23 46.52 12.33 -37.56
C PHE A 23 47.98 12.74 -37.34
N LEU A 24 48.43 13.79 -38.02
CA LEU A 24 49.78 14.35 -37.84
C LEU A 24 49.99 14.82 -36.40
N LEU A 25 49.02 15.54 -35.83
CA LEU A 25 49.05 15.99 -34.43
C LEU A 25 49.27 14.82 -33.47
N ASN A 26 48.46 13.76 -33.58
CA ASN A 26 48.60 12.57 -32.74
C ASN A 26 49.97 11.91 -32.91
N SER A 27 50.46 11.79 -34.15
CA SER A 27 51.78 11.24 -34.41
C SER A 27 52.92 12.08 -33.80
N LEU A 28 52.80 13.41 -33.82
CA LEU A 28 53.78 14.31 -33.22
C LEU A 28 53.78 14.22 -31.69
N ILE A 29 52.60 14.13 -31.07
CA ILE A 29 52.48 13.90 -29.63
C ILE A 29 53.15 12.57 -29.24
N ASP A 30 52.85 11.49 -29.96
CA ASP A 30 53.42 10.16 -29.68
C ASP A 30 54.95 10.15 -29.85
N LYS A 31 55.47 10.88 -30.85
CA LYS A 31 56.93 11.07 -31.01
C LYS A 31 57.51 11.89 -29.85
N GLY A 32 56.86 12.99 -29.47
CA GLY A 32 57.28 13.81 -28.33
C GLY A 32 57.36 13.00 -27.04
N GLU A 33 56.32 12.21 -26.77
CA GLU A 33 56.24 11.31 -25.62
C GLU A 33 57.34 10.22 -25.66
N LYS A 34 57.58 9.62 -26.83
CA LYS A 34 58.65 8.63 -27.02
C LYS A 34 60.05 9.17 -26.75
N TYR A 35 60.32 10.43 -27.12
CA TYR A 35 61.64 11.05 -26.93
C TYR A 35 61.81 11.74 -25.57
N LEU A 36 60.76 11.82 -24.76
CA LEU A 36 60.69 12.60 -23.52
C LEU A 36 61.85 12.33 -22.55
N TYR A 37 62.24 11.06 -22.41
CA TYR A 37 63.33 10.61 -21.53
C TYR A 37 64.59 10.16 -22.29
N VAL A 38 64.61 10.36 -23.61
CA VAL A 38 65.67 9.85 -24.50
C VAL A 38 66.51 10.99 -25.06
N GLU A 39 65.85 11.98 -25.68
CA GLU A 39 66.52 13.05 -26.40
C GLU A 39 65.68 14.34 -26.34
N TRP A 40 66.15 15.29 -25.53
CA TRP A 40 65.41 16.50 -25.20
C TRP A 40 65.10 17.35 -26.43
N ASP A 41 66.07 17.58 -27.33
CA ASP A 41 65.88 18.45 -28.50
C ASP A 41 64.83 17.87 -29.47
N SER A 42 64.84 16.55 -29.64
CA SER A 42 63.84 15.82 -30.43
C SER A 42 62.45 15.93 -29.80
N ALA A 43 62.33 15.69 -28.49
CA ALA A 43 61.07 15.82 -27.77
C ALA A 43 60.51 17.25 -27.89
N TYR A 44 61.34 18.26 -27.61
CA TYR A 44 60.97 19.67 -27.72
C TYR A 44 60.49 20.03 -29.13
N HIS A 45 61.21 19.59 -30.16
CA HIS A 45 60.87 19.85 -31.56
C HIS A 45 59.51 19.28 -31.96
N TYR A 46 59.23 18.03 -31.60
CA TYR A 46 57.94 17.40 -31.92
C TYR A 46 56.79 18.00 -31.11
N LEU A 47 57.00 18.25 -29.82
CA LEU A 47 55.98 18.88 -28.97
C LEU A 47 55.67 20.32 -29.40
N SER A 48 56.67 21.08 -29.87
CA SER A 48 56.46 22.45 -30.37
C SER A 48 55.61 22.47 -31.65
N GLN A 49 55.86 21.53 -32.57
CA GLN A 49 55.01 21.37 -33.75
C GLN A 49 53.60 20.92 -33.38
N ALA A 50 53.48 19.96 -32.46
CA ALA A 50 52.20 19.49 -31.96
C ALA A 50 51.39 20.63 -31.32
N ASP A 51 52.02 21.49 -30.50
CA ASP A 51 51.35 22.62 -29.85
C ASP A 51 50.81 23.63 -30.88
N SER A 52 51.62 23.95 -31.90
CA SER A 52 51.19 24.84 -32.97
C SER A 52 49.98 24.29 -33.73
N ILE A 53 49.98 23.00 -34.06
CA ILE A 53 48.85 22.35 -34.77
C ILE A 53 47.62 22.27 -33.84
N ALA A 54 47.79 21.82 -32.59
CA ALA A 54 46.68 21.70 -31.63
C ALA A 54 45.96 23.03 -31.40
N ARG A 55 46.71 24.15 -31.32
CA ARG A 55 46.15 25.50 -31.23
C ARG A 55 45.40 25.91 -32.50
N SER A 56 45.93 25.59 -33.68
CA SER A 56 45.25 25.90 -34.95
C SER A 56 43.94 25.13 -35.10
N LEU A 57 43.87 23.91 -34.57
CA LEU A 57 42.68 23.05 -34.57
C LEU A 57 41.73 23.34 -33.39
N ASN A 58 42.13 24.19 -32.43
CA ASN A 58 41.41 24.44 -31.17
C ASN A 58 41.17 23.17 -30.32
N GLU A 59 42.10 22.22 -30.34
CA GLU A 59 42.03 20.96 -29.60
C GLU A 59 42.48 21.14 -28.13
N GLU A 60 41.60 21.69 -27.27
CA GLU A 60 41.95 22.05 -25.88
C GLU A 60 42.58 20.89 -25.09
N ASN A 61 42.00 19.68 -25.15
CA ASN A 61 42.56 18.52 -24.45
C ASN A 61 43.97 18.14 -24.95
N LYS A 62 44.24 18.28 -26.26
CA LYS A 62 45.57 18.01 -26.82
C LYS A 62 46.58 19.07 -26.38
N ILE A 63 46.17 20.34 -26.34
CA ILE A 63 47.00 21.43 -25.79
C ILE A 63 47.35 21.12 -24.32
N GLY A 64 46.38 20.68 -23.52
CA GLY A 64 46.62 20.24 -22.13
C GLY A 64 47.60 19.07 -22.05
N LYS A 65 47.46 18.05 -22.91
CA LYS A 65 48.37 16.89 -22.93
C LYS A 65 49.79 17.33 -23.29
N ILE A 66 49.93 18.18 -24.30
CA ILE A 66 51.24 18.71 -24.74
C ILE A 66 51.88 19.57 -23.63
N ALA A 67 51.09 20.39 -22.93
CA ALA A 67 51.57 21.14 -21.78
C ALA A 67 52.09 20.22 -20.66
N ASN A 68 51.40 19.14 -20.33
CA ASN A 68 51.90 18.12 -19.39
C ASN A 68 53.23 17.47 -19.84
N LEU A 69 53.37 17.21 -21.15
CA LEU A 69 54.61 16.67 -21.72
C LEU A 69 55.76 17.68 -21.65
N PHE A 70 55.52 18.97 -21.98
CA PHE A 70 56.51 20.03 -21.76
C PHE A 70 56.90 20.17 -20.28
N GLY A 71 55.92 20.11 -19.37
CA GLY A 71 56.17 20.15 -17.93
C GLY A 71 57.12 19.04 -17.49
N THR A 72 56.94 17.83 -18.02
CA THR A 72 57.84 16.70 -17.76
C THR A 72 59.21 16.90 -18.40
N LEU A 73 59.26 17.41 -19.63
CA LEU A 73 60.50 17.66 -20.36
C LEU A 73 61.42 18.65 -19.63
N TYR A 74 60.85 19.76 -19.15
CA TYR A 74 61.57 20.76 -18.36
C TYR A 74 61.95 20.24 -16.97
N TYR A 75 61.11 19.39 -16.35
CA TYR A 75 61.47 18.73 -15.10
C TYR A 75 62.73 17.87 -15.25
N VAL A 76 62.80 17.06 -16.32
CA VAL A 76 63.96 16.20 -16.61
C VAL A 76 65.22 17.01 -16.88
N GLU A 77 65.10 18.19 -17.51
CA GLU A 77 66.22 19.12 -17.67
C GLU A 77 66.68 19.73 -16.32
N GLY A 78 65.74 19.91 -15.39
CA GLY A 78 65.96 20.57 -14.10
C GLY A 78 65.48 22.03 -14.06
N ASP A 79 64.75 22.48 -15.09
CA ASP A 79 64.07 23.78 -15.05
C ASP A 79 62.70 23.65 -14.39
N TYR A 80 62.71 23.60 -13.06
CA TYR A 80 61.51 23.41 -12.25
C TYR A 80 60.50 24.57 -12.36
N VAL A 81 60.96 25.78 -12.73
CA VAL A 81 60.08 26.93 -12.93
C VAL A 81 59.24 26.76 -14.19
N GLU A 82 59.88 26.50 -15.34
CA GLU A 82 59.14 26.27 -16.59
C GLU A 82 58.30 25.00 -16.52
N SER A 83 58.83 23.96 -15.86
CA SER A 83 58.07 22.74 -15.55
C SER A 83 56.76 23.06 -14.84
N MET A 84 56.82 23.87 -13.77
CA MET A 84 55.65 24.23 -12.98
C MET A 84 54.65 25.11 -13.75
N LYS A 85 55.13 26.03 -14.60
CA LYS A 85 54.26 26.83 -15.48
C LYS A 85 53.47 25.93 -16.43
N HIS A 86 54.13 24.97 -17.05
CA HIS A 86 53.48 24.04 -17.98
C HIS A 86 52.47 23.11 -17.30
N PHE A 87 52.80 22.57 -16.11
CA PHE A 87 51.82 21.81 -15.32
C PHE A 87 50.64 22.67 -14.86
N THR A 88 50.86 23.95 -14.57
CA THR A 88 49.80 24.91 -14.23
C THR A 88 48.84 25.11 -15.42
N ILE A 89 49.37 25.35 -16.62
CA ILE A 89 48.58 25.48 -17.86
C ILE A 89 47.77 24.21 -18.11
N ALA A 90 48.38 23.03 -17.98
CA ALA A 90 47.69 21.77 -18.16
C ALA A 90 46.55 21.60 -17.15
N ASN A 91 46.78 21.91 -15.87
CA ASN A 91 45.76 21.82 -14.82
C ASN A 91 44.57 22.76 -15.09
N GLU A 92 44.81 23.98 -15.53
CA GLU A 92 43.74 24.92 -15.91
C GLU A 92 42.88 24.39 -17.06
N ILE A 93 43.52 23.88 -18.12
CA ILE A 93 42.83 23.30 -19.28
C ILE A 93 42.01 22.08 -18.85
N PHE A 94 42.61 21.14 -18.13
CA PHE A 94 41.92 19.90 -17.78
C PHE A 94 40.84 20.07 -16.72
N ASN A 95 40.95 21.07 -15.84
CA ASN A 95 39.84 21.48 -14.98
C ASN A 95 38.66 22.01 -15.82
N LYS A 96 38.92 22.77 -16.89
CA LYS A 96 37.87 23.28 -17.77
C LYS A 96 37.21 22.15 -18.59
N THR A 97 38.00 21.22 -19.11
CA THR A 97 37.52 20.09 -19.94
C THR A 97 37.06 18.87 -19.14
N GLN A 98 37.27 18.87 -17.82
CA GLN A 98 36.93 17.78 -16.90
C GLN A 98 37.65 16.46 -17.22
N ASP A 99 38.87 16.53 -17.77
CA ASP A 99 39.71 15.36 -18.04
C ASP A 99 40.48 14.94 -16.79
N VAL A 100 39.94 13.94 -16.08
CA VAL A 100 40.51 13.41 -14.84
C VAL A 100 41.91 12.80 -15.07
N SER A 101 42.17 12.19 -16.23
CA SER A 101 43.48 11.61 -16.54
C SER A 101 44.53 12.70 -16.72
N GLY A 102 44.17 13.77 -17.43
CA GLY A 102 45.01 14.95 -17.61
C GLY A 102 45.32 15.67 -16.30
N ILE A 103 44.30 15.84 -15.43
CA ILE A 103 44.47 16.40 -14.07
C ILE A 103 45.42 15.53 -13.25
N SER A 104 45.26 14.20 -13.27
CA SER A 104 46.15 13.31 -12.50
C SER A 104 47.61 13.42 -12.93
N TYR A 105 47.87 13.65 -14.21
CA TYR A 105 49.24 13.81 -14.71
C TYR A 105 49.82 15.18 -14.31
N ALA A 106 49.03 16.25 -14.40
CA ALA A 106 49.46 17.58 -13.92
C ALA A 106 49.72 17.59 -12.40
N LEU A 107 48.86 16.89 -11.64
CA LEU A 107 49.01 16.68 -10.21
C LEU A 107 50.29 15.90 -9.87
N ASN A 108 50.59 14.84 -10.63
CA ASN A 108 51.86 14.13 -10.50
C ASN A 108 53.06 15.07 -10.73
N GLY A 109 52.98 15.96 -11.71
CA GLY A 109 53.97 17.01 -11.96
C GLY A 109 54.20 17.92 -10.75
N ARG A 110 53.13 18.36 -10.08
CA ARG A 110 53.23 19.14 -8.83
C ARG A 110 53.96 18.36 -7.73
N GLY A 111 53.68 17.06 -7.59
CA GLY A 111 54.36 16.21 -6.60
C GLY A 111 55.87 16.09 -6.87
N LEU A 112 56.26 16.03 -8.14
CA LEU A 112 57.67 16.06 -8.55
C LEU A 112 58.36 17.39 -8.21
N ILE A 113 57.64 18.51 -8.34
CA ILE A 113 58.13 19.84 -7.95
C ILE A 113 58.29 19.95 -6.43
N SER A 114 57.28 19.54 -5.64
CA SER A 114 57.39 19.47 -4.17
C SER A 114 58.56 18.59 -3.72
N LEU A 115 58.76 17.43 -4.37
CA LEU A 115 59.92 16.58 -4.14
C LEU A 115 61.23 17.34 -4.37
N SER A 116 61.34 18.11 -5.46
CA SER A 116 62.54 18.91 -5.77
C SER A 116 62.81 20.01 -4.74
N GLN A 117 61.76 20.54 -4.10
CA GLN A 117 61.85 21.54 -3.02
C GLN A 117 62.07 20.91 -1.64
N ASN A 118 62.26 19.59 -1.57
CA ASN A 118 62.42 18.83 -0.33
C ASN A 118 61.16 18.86 0.58
N GLU A 119 59.97 19.02 -0.01
CA GLU A 119 58.66 18.91 0.63
C GLU A 119 58.15 17.46 0.51
N LEU A 120 58.85 16.54 1.17
CA LEU A 120 58.76 15.10 0.90
C LEU A 120 57.40 14.51 1.30
N GLU A 121 56.84 14.90 2.44
CA GLU A 121 55.52 14.43 2.88
C GLU A 121 54.39 14.90 1.95
N GLU A 122 54.46 16.13 1.47
CA GLU A 122 53.50 16.66 0.50
C GLU A 122 53.58 15.91 -0.83
N ALA A 123 54.80 15.67 -1.33
CA ALA A 123 55.01 14.86 -2.53
C ALA A 123 54.39 13.45 -2.38
N ILE A 124 54.57 12.80 -1.22
CA ILE A 124 53.98 11.48 -0.94
C ILE A 124 52.45 11.52 -0.97
N ASP A 125 51.82 12.53 -0.34
CA ASP A 125 50.36 12.69 -0.39
C ASP A 125 49.86 12.84 -1.83
N VAL A 126 50.51 13.70 -2.60
CA VAL A 126 50.20 13.94 -4.01
C VAL A 126 50.33 12.66 -4.84
N PHE A 127 51.41 11.89 -4.67
CA PHE A 127 51.58 10.62 -5.38
C PHE A 127 50.54 9.57 -4.96
N ASN A 128 50.16 9.50 -3.68
CA ASN A 128 49.08 8.61 -3.23
C ASN A 128 47.73 8.97 -3.86
N ARG A 129 47.42 10.27 -3.98
CA ARG A 129 46.23 10.74 -4.70
C ARG A 129 46.26 10.32 -6.16
N CYS A 130 47.39 10.51 -6.84
CA CYS A 130 47.57 10.07 -8.23
C CYS A 130 47.44 8.55 -8.39
N ILE A 131 47.98 7.75 -7.46
CA ILE A 131 47.82 6.28 -7.46
C ILE A 131 46.34 5.90 -7.39
N ASN A 132 45.57 6.53 -6.50
CA ASN A 132 44.14 6.23 -6.36
C ASN A 132 43.34 6.62 -7.60
N ILE A 133 43.64 7.78 -8.19
CA ILE A 133 43.01 8.23 -9.44
C ILE A 133 43.35 7.25 -10.57
N ASN A 134 44.62 6.94 -10.79
CA ASN A 134 45.04 6.03 -11.87
C ASN A 134 44.49 4.61 -11.69
N LYS A 135 44.36 4.11 -10.45
CA LYS A 135 43.65 2.84 -10.18
C LYS A 135 42.18 2.90 -10.59
N SER A 136 41.48 4.00 -10.29
CA SER A 136 40.08 4.18 -10.69
C SER A 136 39.91 4.28 -12.22
N LEU A 137 40.92 4.80 -12.92
CA LEU A 137 40.96 4.90 -14.38
C LEU A 137 41.43 3.61 -15.07
N GLY A 138 42.00 2.65 -14.33
CA GLY A 138 42.63 1.47 -14.91
C GLY A 138 43.99 1.73 -15.59
N ASP A 139 44.62 2.88 -15.33
CA ASP A 139 45.94 3.22 -15.87
C ASP A 139 47.07 2.60 -15.04
N THR A 140 47.43 1.36 -15.39
CA THR A 140 48.49 0.60 -14.70
C THR A 140 49.87 1.26 -14.83
N TYR A 141 50.14 1.92 -15.97
CA TYR A 141 51.41 2.63 -16.17
C TYR A 141 51.53 3.83 -15.24
N GLY A 142 50.47 4.64 -15.16
CA GLY A 142 50.38 5.76 -14.23
C GLY A 142 50.47 5.33 -12.77
N VAL A 143 49.91 4.18 -12.41
CA VAL A 143 50.07 3.61 -11.06
C VAL A 143 51.55 3.28 -10.78
N GLY A 144 52.20 2.53 -11.68
CA GLY A 144 53.61 2.18 -11.55
C GLY A 144 54.53 3.39 -11.46
N LYS A 145 54.33 4.39 -12.33
CA LYS A 145 55.07 5.66 -12.33
C LYS A 145 54.95 6.41 -10.99
N ASN A 146 53.77 6.45 -10.39
CA ASN A 146 53.57 7.15 -9.12
C ASN A 146 54.12 6.37 -7.92
N TYR A 147 54.11 5.03 -7.93
CA TYR A 147 54.84 4.25 -6.94
C TYR A 147 56.35 4.48 -7.03
N PHE A 148 56.90 4.54 -8.26
CA PHE A 148 58.29 4.92 -8.49
C PHE A 148 58.59 6.30 -7.88
N ASN A 149 57.81 7.33 -8.20
CA ASN A 149 58.02 8.67 -7.65
C ASN A 149 57.87 8.72 -6.12
N ARG A 150 56.91 7.98 -5.56
CA ARG A 150 56.73 7.86 -4.11
C ARG A 150 57.94 7.21 -3.43
N SER A 151 58.56 6.21 -4.06
CA SER A 151 59.76 5.56 -3.51
C SER A 151 60.92 6.54 -3.36
N ILE A 152 61.02 7.55 -4.24
CA ILE A 152 62.04 8.58 -4.17
C ILE A 152 61.86 9.41 -2.90
N ALA A 153 60.65 9.94 -2.68
CA ALA A 153 60.32 10.72 -1.49
C ALA A 153 60.46 9.91 -0.19
N GLU A 154 59.99 8.66 -0.19
CA GLU A 154 60.06 7.77 0.98
C GLU A 154 61.51 7.47 1.37
N SER A 155 62.41 7.24 0.41
CA SER A 155 63.81 6.97 0.73
C SER A 155 64.55 8.24 1.18
N ASP A 156 64.24 9.40 0.60
CA ASP A 156 64.84 10.68 1.01
C ASP A 156 64.41 11.07 2.44
N LEU A 157 63.24 10.58 2.91
CA LEU A 157 62.80 10.63 4.31
C LEU A 157 63.45 9.56 5.22
N GLY A 158 64.26 8.66 4.68
CA GLY A 158 64.83 7.52 5.40
C GLY A 158 63.83 6.39 5.71
N GLN A 159 62.65 6.39 5.06
CA GLN A 159 61.61 5.36 5.24
C GLN A 159 61.84 4.16 4.31
N PHE A 160 63.03 3.54 4.41
CA PHE A 160 63.52 2.52 3.48
C PHE A 160 62.56 1.33 3.29
N ASP A 161 61.95 0.82 4.36
CA ASP A 161 60.96 -0.27 4.27
C ASP A 161 59.76 0.07 3.39
N LYS A 162 59.32 1.34 3.40
CA LYS A 162 58.23 1.80 2.53
C LYS A 162 58.72 2.01 1.11
N ALA A 163 59.92 2.60 0.97
CA ALA A 163 60.53 2.82 -0.33
C ALA A 163 60.68 1.51 -1.11
N HIS A 164 61.16 0.43 -0.49
CA HIS A 164 61.23 -0.91 -1.10
C HIS A 164 59.87 -1.44 -1.52
N LYS A 165 58.85 -1.34 -0.67
CA LYS A 165 57.48 -1.74 -1.06
C LYS A 165 56.97 -0.94 -2.25
N SER A 166 57.27 0.35 -2.32
CA SER A 166 56.92 1.19 -3.46
C SER A 166 57.69 0.80 -4.71
N ILE A 167 58.97 0.44 -4.61
CA ILE A 167 59.76 -0.12 -5.72
C ILE A 167 59.16 -1.42 -6.23
N ASP A 168 58.85 -2.38 -5.34
CA ASP A 168 58.29 -3.67 -5.72
C ASP A 168 56.96 -3.49 -6.48
N LEU A 169 56.07 -2.66 -5.95
CA LEU A 169 54.81 -2.32 -6.61
C LEU A 169 55.05 -1.62 -7.94
N ALA A 170 55.97 -0.66 -8.02
CA ALA A 170 56.29 0.00 -9.28
C ALA A 170 56.77 -1.00 -10.34
N LEU A 171 57.69 -1.90 -9.99
CA LEU A 171 58.19 -2.93 -10.91
C LEU A 171 57.09 -3.91 -11.33
N GLU A 172 56.21 -4.31 -10.41
CA GLU A 172 55.05 -5.18 -10.71
C GLU A 172 54.13 -4.54 -11.75
N TYR A 173 53.68 -3.30 -11.51
CA TYR A 173 52.80 -2.59 -12.44
C TYR A 173 53.46 -2.28 -13.78
N LEU A 174 54.78 -2.05 -13.81
CA LEU A 174 55.52 -1.68 -15.02
C LEU A 174 56.02 -2.89 -15.83
N ASN A 175 55.97 -4.11 -15.29
CA ASN A 175 56.62 -5.26 -15.91
C ASN A 175 56.05 -5.63 -17.30
N ASP A 176 54.76 -5.42 -17.53
CA ASP A 176 54.11 -5.85 -18.78
C ASP A 176 53.97 -4.71 -19.80
N HIS A 177 54.48 -3.51 -19.47
CA HIS A 177 54.43 -2.37 -20.37
C HIS A 177 55.53 -2.42 -21.44
N LYS A 178 55.18 -2.01 -22.67
CA LYS A 178 56.12 -1.95 -23.80
C LYS A 178 57.21 -0.90 -23.58
N ASP A 179 56.83 0.25 -23.00
CA ASP A 179 57.79 1.26 -22.58
C ASP A 179 58.40 0.83 -21.24
N ARG A 180 59.72 0.62 -21.25
CA ARG A 180 60.49 0.12 -20.12
C ARG A 180 61.45 1.18 -19.58
N VAL A 181 61.34 2.44 -20.01
CA VAL A 181 62.15 3.55 -19.48
C VAL A 181 61.93 3.63 -17.96
N ILE A 182 60.71 3.89 -17.48
CA ILE A 182 60.44 4.02 -16.04
C ILE A 182 60.76 2.72 -15.28
N TYR A 183 60.61 1.55 -15.90
CA TYR A 183 61.04 0.28 -15.31
C TYR A 183 62.54 0.28 -15.00
N THR A 184 63.39 0.67 -15.96
CA THR A 184 64.84 0.77 -15.73
C THR A 184 65.21 1.89 -14.76
N MET A 185 64.47 3.01 -14.76
CA MET A 185 64.63 4.07 -13.75
C MET A 185 64.30 3.56 -12.34
N THR A 186 63.29 2.70 -12.21
CA THR A 186 62.88 2.09 -10.94
C THR A 186 63.96 1.16 -10.42
N LEU A 187 64.58 0.34 -11.28
CA LEU A 187 65.73 -0.50 -10.90
C LEU A 187 66.93 0.36 -10.44
N ASN A 188 67.26 1.42 -11.17
CA ASN A 188 68.30 2.37 -10.79
C ASN A 188 68.01 2.99 -9.40
N ARG A 189 66.74 3.36 -9.16
CA ARG A 189 66.35 3.92 -7.85
C ARG A 189 66.47 2.89 -6.73
N ALA A 190 66.10 1.64 -6.98
CA ALA A 190 66.31 0.55 -6.03
C ALA A 190 67.80 0.41 -5.67
N GLY A 191 68.69 0.43 -6.66
CA GLY A 191 70.13 0.45 -6.43
C GLY A 191 70.58 1.61 -5.54
N LYS A 192 70.06 2.83 -5.79
CA LYS A 192 70.35 4.00 -4.95
C LYS A 192 69.83 3.86 -3.52
N ILE A 193 68.64 3.30 -3.32
CA ILE A 193 68.05 3.07 -2.00
C ILE A 193 68.92 2.11 -1.18
N TYR A 194 69.34 0.99 -1.78
CA TYR A 194 70.26 0.05 -1.12
C TYR A 194 71.63 0.69 -0.80
N PHE A 195 72.13 1.56 -1.67
CA PHE A 195 73.35 2.31 -1.39
C PHE A 195 73.20 3.21 -0.16
N ASP A 196 72.08 3.93 -0.05
CA ASP A 196 71.79 4.83 1.08
C ASP A 196 71.60 4.07 2.41
N GLU A 197 71.21 2.79 2.35
CA GLU A 197 71.20 1.88 3.50
C GLU A 197 72.58 1.31 3.86
N GLY A 198 73.60 1.52 3.03
CA GLY A 198 74.93 0.92 3.17
C GLY A 198 75.01 -0.54 2.70
N LYS A 199 73.98 -1.03 2.00
CA LYS A 199 73.90 -2.39 1.43
C LYS A 199 74.51 -2.41 0.03
N LEU A 200 75.84 -2.42 -0.02
CA LEU A 200 76.60 -2.21 -1.26
C LEU A 200 76.45 -3.33 -2.28
N ASP A 201 76.33 -4.60 -1.84
CA ASP A 201 76.24 -5.74 -2.75
C ASP A 201 74.86 -5.79 -3.43
N GLU A 202 73.78 -5.57 -2.68
CA GLU A 202 72.43 -5.44 -3.22
C GLU A 202 72.32 -4.23 -4.16
N SER A 203 72.95 -3.11 -3.78
CA SER A 203 73.02 -1.92 -4.63
C SER A 203 73.69 -2.20 -5.99
N GLU A 204 74.84 -2.88 -5.96
CA GLU A 204 75.58 -3.28 -7.17
C GLU A 204 74.76 -4.23 -8.05
N GLU A 205 74.03 -5.19 -7.45
CA GLU A 205 73.14 -6.09 -8.18
C GLU A 205 72.09 -5.31 -9.01
N TYR A 206 71.44 -4.32 -8.40
CA TYR A 206 70.42 -3.53 -9.10
C TYR A 206 70.97 -2.66 -10.23
N TYR A 207 72.14 -2.05 -10.05
CA TYR A 207 72.78 -1.30 -11.14
C TYR A 207 73.22 -2.23 -12.27
N ASN A 208 73.76 -3.41 -11.98
CA ASN A 208 74.10 -4.40 -13.00
C ASN A 208 72.86 -4.91 -13.74
N ARG A 209 71.74 -5.13 -13.04
CA ARG A 209 70.45 -5.47 -13.69
C ARG A 209 69.97 -4.40 -14.68
N VAL A 210 70.30 -3.13 -14.46
CA VAL A 210 70.02 -2.06 -15.44
C VAL A 210 70.95 -2.20 -16.64
N LEU A 211 72.25 -2.37 -16.42
CA LEU A 211 73.24 -2.47 -17.50
C LEU A 211 73.09 -3.75 -18.35
N ASP A 212 72.61 -4.84 -17.74
CA ASP A 212 72.32 -6.11 -18.41
C ASP A 212 70.91 -6.13 -19.04
N TYR A 213 70.17 -5.03 -18.97
CA TYR A 213 68.83 -4.95 -19.52
C TYR A 213 68.86 -5.18 -21.05
N PRO A 214 68.07 -6.13 -21.60
CA PRO A 214 68.19 -6.56 -23.00
C PRO A 214 67.70 -5.52 -24.02
N GLY A 215 67.02 -4.46 -23.58
CA GLY A 215 66.50 -3.40 -24.43
C GLY A 215 67.43 -2.19 -24.55
N THR A 216 67.02 -1.19 -25.32
CA THR A 216 67.78 0.06 -25.44
C THR A 216 67.66 0.87 -24.15
N LEU A 217 68.79 1.12 -23.50
CA LEU A 217 68.89 2.02 -22.36
C LEU A 217 69.01 3.46 -22.82
N THR A 218 68.44 4.38 -22.04
CA THR A 218 68.63 5.82 -22.24
C THR A 218 70.04 6.22 -21.77
N ASN A 219 70.55 7.36 -22.26
CA ASN A 219 71.80 7.93 -21.74
C ASN A 219 71.69 8.19 -20.23
N TRP A 220 70.52 8.64 -19.78
CA TRP A 220 70.22 8.83 -18.36
C TRP A 220 70.34 7.52 -17.56
N ALA A 221 69.74 6.43 -18.04
CA ALA A 221 69.77 5.15 -17.32
C ALA A 221 71.20 4.61 -17.17
N ASN A 222 72.00 4.71 -18.24
CA ASN A 222 73.42 4.35 -18.21
C ASN A 222 74.22 5.25 -17.26
N ALA A 223 74.08 6.57 -17.41
CA ALA A 223 74.76 7.54 -16.56
C ALA A 223 74.49 7.27 -15.08
N PHE A 224 73.22 7.09 -14.70
CA PHE A 224 72.81 6.86 -13.33
C PHE A 224 73.39 5.55 -12.77
N ALA A 225 73.38 4.46 -13.56
CA ALA A 225 73.91 3.18 -13.14
C ALA A 225 75.44 3.23 -12.96
N TYR A 226 76.18 3.77 -13.92
CA TYR A 226 77.64 3.88 -13.83
C TYR A 226 78.08 4.85 -12.73
N SER A 227 77.37 5.97 -12.53
CA SER A 227 77.63 6.86 -11.38
C SER A 227 77.40 6.14 -10.05
N GLY A 228 76.36 5.31 -9.95
CA GLY A 228 76.10 4.49 -8.76
C GLY A 228 77.18 3.44 -8.51
N LEU A 229 77.65 2.75 -9.55
CA LEU A 229 78.78 1.81 -9.43
C LEU A 229 80.07 2.53 -9.03
N ALA A 230 80.32 3.74 -9.54
CA ALA A 230 81.46 4.55 -9.12
C ALA A 230 81.37 4.93 -7.63
N GLU A 231 80.19 5.31 -7.14
CA GLU A 231 79.93 5.57 -5.71
C GLU A 231 80.20 4.33 -4.85
N ILE A 232 79.77 3.15 -5.30
CA ILE A 232 80.02 1.87 -4.62
C ILE A 232 81.52 1.57 -4.54
N GLU A 233 82.25 1.68 -5.65
CA GLU A 233 83.68 1.41 -5.68
C GLU A 233 84.47 2.40 -4.84
N LEU A 234 84.04 3.66 -4.80
CA LEU A 234 84.61 4.67 -3.91
C LEU A 234 84.37 4.29 -2.44
N ALA A 235 83.15 3.88 -2.08
CA ALA A 235 82.82 3.42 -0.73
C ALA A 235 83.59 2.15 -0.33
N LYS A 236 83.93 1.28 -1.29
CA LYS A 236 84.79 0.09 -1.09
C LYS A 236 86.29 0.44 -0.99
N GLY A 237 86.68 1.69 -1.23
CA GLY A 237 88.08 2.14 -1.24
C GLY A 237 88.84 1.84 -2.55
N ASN A 238 88.14 1.41 -3.59
CA ASN A 238 88.71 1.08 -4.90
C ASN A 238 88.73 2.33 -5.80
N THR A 239 89.37 3.41 -5.35
CA THR A 239 89.30 4.75 -5.94
C THR A 239 89.64 4.78 -7.45
N ARG A 240 90.61 3.97 -7.90
CA ARG A 240 90.95 3.91 -9.33
C ARG A 240 89.81 3.31 -10.18
N LYS A 241 89.15 2.26 -9.70
CA LYS A 241 88.01 1.65 -10.38
C LYS A 241 86.80 2.60 -10.36
N ALA A 242 86.61 3.35 -9.27
CA ALA A 242 85.61 4.41 -9.18
C ALA A 242 85.84 5.51 -10.23
N LEU A 243 87.10 5.91 -10.47
CA LEU A 243 87.43 6.85 -11.53
C LEU A 243 87.08 6.31 -12.92
N ASP A 244 87.51 5.08 -13.23
CA ASP A 244 87.26 4.48 -14.54
C ASP A 244 85.74 4.37 -14.83
N LEU A 245 84.94 4.00 -13.82
CA LEU A 245 83.46 4.00 -13.92
C LEU A 245 82.87 5.41 -14.03
N GLY A 246 83.44 6.38 -13.31
CA GLY A 246 83.03 7.79 -13.37
C GLY A 246 83.28 8.41 -14.75
N GLU A 247 84.40 8.07 -15.41
CA GLU A 247 84.69 8.50 -16.79
C GLU A 247 83.72 7.88 -17.81
N ILE A 248 83.34 6.61 -17.62
CA ILE A 248 82.28 5.98 -18.42
C ILE A 248 80.95 6.72 -18.22
N ALA A 249 80.58 7.02 -16.96
CA ALA A 249 79.39 7.79 -16.65
C ALA A 249 79.42 9.18 -17.31
N GLN A 250 80.57 9.86 -17.30
CA GLN A 250 80.75 11.18 -17.91
C GLN A 250 80.40 11.16 -19.41
N GLY A 251 80.83 10.12 -20.14
CA GLY A 251 80.52 9.97 -21.57
C GLY A 251 79.01 9.84 -21.88
N TYR A 252 78.20 9.40 -20.91
CA TYR A 252 76.74 9.41 -21.00
C TYR A 252 76.14 10.73 -20.52
N VAL A 253 76.62 11.26 -19.39
CA VAL A 253 76.17 12.53 -18.80
C VAL A 253 76.38 13.73 -19.74
N ASP A 254 77.47 13.74 -20.53
CA ASP A 254 77.72 14.80 -21.51
C ASP A 254 76.68 14.85 -22.63
N LYS A 255 75.94 13.75 -22.83
CA LYS A 255 74.84 13.65 -23.80
C LYS A 255 73.48 13.96 -23.17
N THR A 256 73.42 14.23 -21.86
CA THR A 256 72.17 14.61 -21.17
C THR A 256 72.13 16.12 -20.92
N ARG A 257 70.91 16.64 -20.77
CA ARG A 257 70.68 18.04 -20.34
C ARG A 257 70.39 18.17 -18.85
N GLY A 258 70.06 17.07 -18.17
CA GLY A 258 69.68 17.06 -16.76
C GLY A 258 70.78 17.56 -15.83
N TYR A 259 70.52 18.67 -15.14
CA TYR A 259 71.48 19.26 -14.19
C TYR A 259 71.70 18.38 -12.94
N TRP A 260 70.70 17.59 -12.55
CA TRP A 260 70.80 16.73 -11.36
C TRP A 260 71.85 15.63 -11.53
N ASP A 261 71.84 14.91 -12.65
CA ASP A 261 72.82 13.83 -12.91
C ASP A 261 74.23 14.39 -13.08
N LYS A 262 74.34 15.55 -13.73
CA LYS A 262 75.61 16.30 -13.84
C LYS A 262 76.17 16.69 -12.48
N GLY A 263 75.31 17.17 -11.58
CA GLY A 263 75.66 17.48 -10.20
C GLY A 263 76.11 16.23 -9.43
N ARG A 264 75.35 15.14 -9.52
CA ARG A 264 75.68 13.87 -8.84
C ARG A 264 77.05 13.36 -9.28
N LEU A 265 77.30 13.25 -10.58
CA LEU A 265 78.58 12.76 -11.08
C LEU A 265 79.74 13.69 -10.71
N ALA A 266 79.57 15.01 -10.84
CA ALA A 266 80.59 15.97 -10.43
C ALA A 266 80.95 15.84 -8.95
N LYS A 267 79.96 15.59 -8.08
CA LYS A 267 80.20 15.33 -6.65
C LYS A 267 80.98 14.03 -6.43
N THR A 268 80.63 12.96 -7.14
CA THR A 268 81.34 11.67 -7.04
C THR A 268 82.79 11.81 -7.54
N LEU A 269 83.01 12.41 -8.71
CA LEU A 269 84.34 12.64 -9.26
C LEU A 269 85.19 13.57 -8.39
N MET A 270 84.58 14.59 -7.78
CA MET A 270 85.26 15.44 -6.79
C MET A 270 85.87 14.59 -5.68
N SER A 271 85.10 13.71 -5.04
CA SER A 271 85.61 12.83 -3.98
C SER A 271 86.63 11.80 -4.47
N VAL A 272 86.44 11.24 -5.68
CA VAL A 272 87.43 10.35 -6.31
C VAL A 272 88.78 11.05 -6.48
N TYR A 273 88.79 12.27 -7.02
CA TYR A 273 90.01 13.03 -7.23
C TYR A 273 90.66 13.49 -5.92
N GLU A 274 89.86 13.82 -4.88
CA GLU A 274 90.37 14.10 -3.53
C GLU A 274 91.13 12.90 -2.95
N ASP A 275 90.55 11.70 -3.04
CA ASP A 275 91.17 10.45 -2.55
C ASP A 275 92.46 10.09 -3.32
N LEU A 276 92.55 10.47 -4.60
CA LEU A 276 93.75 10.31 -5.42
C LEU A 276 94.81 11.41 -5.20
N GLY A 277 94.50 12.45 -4.42
CA GLY A 277 95.37 13.62 -4.23
C GLY A 277 95.45 14.56 -5.43
N GLN A 278 94.52 14.46 -6.38
CA GLN A 278 94.42 15.27 -7.60
C GLN A 278 93.54 16.50 -7.34
N TYR A 279 94.07 17.45 -6.57
CA TYR A 279 93.29 18.57 -6.05
C TYR A 279 92.81 19.59 -7.11
N ASP A 280 93.49 19.71 -8.25
CA ASP A 280 93.08 20.61 -9.32
C ASP A 280 91.81 20.09 -10.04
N GLU A 281 91.77 18.80 -10.32
CA GLU A 281 90.61 18.10 -10.88
C GLU A 281 89.46 18.05 -9.87
N ALA A 282 89.75 17.82 -8.59
CA ALA A 282 88.75 17.90 -7.51
C ALA A 282 88.11 19.29 -7.42
N LEU A 283 88.93 20.36 -7.45
CA LEU A 283 88.44 21.75 -7.44
C LEU A 283 87.58 22.05 -8.67
N THR A 284 87.96 21.53 -9.84
CA THR A 284 87.19 21.69 -11.08
C THR A 284 85.81 21.06 -10.94
N ASN A 285 85.74 19.82 -10.44
CA ASN A 285 84.49 19.11 -10.19
C ASN A 285 83.65 19.78 -9.09
N SER A 286 84.28 20.32 -8.04
CA SER A 286 83.60 21.10 -7.00
C SER A 286 82.91 22.35 -7.57
N LYS A 287 83.58 23.08 -8.48
CA LYS A 287 82.99 24.24 -9.18
C LYS A 287 81.83 23.82 -10.08
N LEU A 288 81.96 22.71 -10.80
CA LEU A 288 80.88 22.17 -11.63
C LEU A 288 79.67 21.76 -10.78
N TYR A 289 79.88 21.01 -9.69
CA TYR A 289 78.84 20.64 -8.75
C TYR A 289 78.09 21.87 -8.23
N LYS A 290 78.82 22.91 -7.80
CA LYS A 290 78.21 24.17 -7.37
C LYS A 290 77.39 24.83 -8.49
N ALA A 291 77.94 24.94 -9.70
CA ALA A 291 77.23 25.56 -10.82
C ALA A 291 75.93 24.82 -11.19
N TYR A 292 75.94 23.49 -11.16
CA TYR A 292 74.75 22.68 -11.39
C TYR A 292 73.74 22.82 -10.24
N SER A 293 74.21 22.84 -8.99
CA SER A 293 73.38 23.09 -7.82
C SER A 293 72.70 24.47 -7.88
N ASP A 294 73.44 25.53 -8.24
CA ASP A 294 72.89 26.89 -8.37
C ASP A 294 71.89 26.98 -9.56
N SER A 295 72.07 26.14 -10.58
CA SER A 295 71.15 26.06 -11.73
C SER A 295 69.82 25.40 -11.36
N LEU A 296 69.85 24.37 -10.51
CA LEU A 296 68.66 23.69 -9.99
C LEU A 296 67.96 24.51 -8.91
N TYR A 297 68.76 25.09 -8.01
CA TYR A 297 68.29 25.68 -6.77
C TYR A 297 68.81 27.11 -6.63
N SER A 298 67.88 28.07 -6.62
CA SER A 298 68.18 29.42 -6.16
C SER A 298 66.99 29.97 -5.40
N GLU A 299 67.23 30.91 -4.49
CA GLU A 299 66.19 31.53 -3.67
C GLU A 299 65.08 32.14 -4.56
N ASN A 300 65.45 32.80 -5.66
CA ASN A 300 64.51 33.38 -6.60
C ASN A 300 63.65 32.32 -7.32
N LYS A 301 64.25 31.22 -7.77
CA LYS A 301 63.52 30.13 -8.44
C LYS A 301 62.54 29.45 -7.48
N ASN A 302 62.98 29.18 -6.25
CA ASN A 302 62.14 28.57 -5.23
C ASN A 302 60.96 29.49 -4.87
N ALA A 303 61.19 30.80 -4.74
CA ALA A 303 60.13 31.77 -4.51
C ALA A 303 59.10 31.84 -5.65
N GLU A 304 59.56 31.77 -6.91
CA GLU A 304 58.67 31.74 -8.08
C GLU A 304 57.81 30.45 -8.10
N ILE A 305 58.41 29.29 -7.81
CA ILE A 305 57.68 28.02 -7.71
C ILE A 305 56.64 28.06 -6.59
N SER A 306 57.01 28.52 -5.39
CA SER A 306 56.08 28.64 -4.26
C SER A 306 54.94 29.60 -4.57
N TYR A 307 55.19 30.68 -5.31
CA TYR A 307 54.15 31.58 -5.78
C TYR A 307 53.18 30.88 -6.75
N LEU A 308 53.68 30.09 -7.71
CA LEU A 308 52.85 29.30 -8.64
C LEU A 308 52.03 28.22 -7.90
N GLN A 309 52.62 27.52 -6.93
CA GLN A 309 51.89 26.57 -6.06
C GLN A 309 50.76 27.25 -5.30
N LEU A 310 51.01 28.44 -4.74
CA LEU A 310 50.00 29.21 -4.02
C LEU A 310 48.84 29.63 -4.94
N LEU A 311 49.13 30.07 -6.16
CA LEU A 311 48.10 30.40 -7.15
C LEU A 311 47.23 29.18 -7.48
N LEU A 312 47.85 28.02 -7.74
CA LEU A 312 47.15 26.77 -7.98
C LEU A 312 46.28 26.34 -6.78
N ALA A 313 46.83 26.38 -5.57
CA ALA A 313 46.09 26.03 -4.36
C ALA A 313 44.88 26.96 -4.14
N ASN A 314 45.01 28.24 -4.46
CA ASN A 314 43.90 29.19 -4.39
C ASN A 314 42.82 28.89 -5.44
N ALA A 315 43.21 28.55 -6.67
CA ALA A 315 42.28 28.15 -7.73
C ALA A 315 41.54 26.84 -7.38
N ASP A 316 42.27 25.81 -6.94
CA ASP A 316 41.70 24.54 -6.49
C ASP A 316 40.68 24.77 -5.36
N ASN A 317 41.02 25.61 -4.38
CA ASN A 317 40.12 25.96 -3.28
C ASN A 317 38.86 26.71 -3.74
N GLN A 318 38.95 27.54 -4.78
CA GLN A 318 37.78 28.20 -5.36
C GLN A 318 36.87 27.19 -6.08
N ASN A 319 37.44 26.29 -6.87
CA ASN A 319 36.70 25.22 -7.54
C ASN A 319 36.00 24.31 -6.54
N LEU A 320 36.70 23.86 -5.49
CA LEU A 320 36.13 23.04 -4.42
C LEU A 320 34.99 23.75 -3.68
N LYS A 321 35.09 25.08 -3.48
CA LYS A 321 33.99 25.86 -2.90
C LYS A 321 32.76 25.87 -3.81
N GLN A 322 32.95 26.02 -5.12
CA GLN A 322 31.85 26.00 -6.08
C GLN A 322 31.19 24.61 -6.13
N GLU A 323 31.98 23.55 -6.23
CA GLU A 323 31.49 22.16 -6.19
C GLU A 323 30.72 21.86 -4.90
N LYS A 324 31.24 22.31 -3.76
CA LYS A 324 30.57 22.17 -2.46
C LYS A 324 29.22 22.87 -2.45
N VAL A 325 29.12 24.09 -2.95
CA VAL A 325 27.85 24.84 -3.03
C VAL A 325 26.85 24.11 -3.94
N LEU A 326 27.30 23.57 -5.08
CA LEU A 326 26.46 22.77 -5.97
C LEU A 326 25.96 21.48 -5.29
N ALA A 327 26.84 20.78 -4.58
CA ALA A 327 26.49 19.58 -3.83
C ALA A 327 25.50 19.88 -2.69
N GLU A 328 25.69 20.99 -1.96
CA GLU A 328 24.79 21.45 -0.91
C GLU A 328 23.40 21.80 -1.48
N ASN A 329 23.33 22.51 -2.61
CA ASN A 329 22.07 22.81 -3.30
C ASN A 329 21.35 21.54 -3.78
N SER A 330 22.10 20.56 -4.33
CA SER A 330 21.55 19.27 -4.75
C SER A 330 21.02 18.46 -3.57
N ALA A 331 21.76 18.42 -2.45
CA ALA A 331 21.34 17.79 -1.22
C ALA A 331 20.10 18.47 -0.62
N GLU A 332 20.02 19.81 -0.64
CA GLU A 332 18.85 20.54 -0.17
C GLU A 332 17.61 20.25 -1.02
N PHE A 333 17.77 20.21 -2.35
CA PHE A 333 16.72 19.81 -3.29
C PHE A 333 16.23 18.39 -3.00
N ASN A 334 17.14 17.42 -2.89
CA ASN A 334 16.82 16.03 -2.59
C ASN A 334 16.11 15.88 -1.24
N ARG A 335 16.52 16.66 -0.22
CA ARG A 335 15.85 16.70 1.08
C ARG A 335 14.42 17.21 0.96
N LYS A 336 14.20 18.33 0.27
CA LYS A 336 12.84 18.88 0.03
C LYS A 336 11.97 17.90 -0.74
N PHE A 337 12.51 17.29 -1.79
CA PHE A 337 11.83 16.29 -2.60
C PHE A 337 11.41 15.07 -1.76
N THR A 338 12.32 14.56 -0.92
CA THR A 338 12.04 13.43 0.00
C THR A 338 10.92 13.76 0.99
N ILE A 339 10.90 14.97 1.55
CA ILE A 339 9.83 15.43 2.45
C ILE A 339 8.48 15.45 1.73
N ILE A 340 8.43 16.01 0.52
CA ILE A 340 7.20 16.08 -0.29
C ILE A 340 6.68 14.66 -0.58
N LEU A 341 7.55 13.75 -1.03
CA LEU A 341 7.19 12.36 -1.29
C LEU A 341 6.60 11.68 -0.03
N THR A 342 7.20 11.93 1.13
CA THR A 342 6.74 11.36 2.40
C THR A 342 5.34 11.87 2.76
N ILE A 343 5.08 13.17 2.60
CA ILE A 343 3.75 13.76 2.85
C ILE A 343 2.68 13.15 1.93
N VAL A 344 3.00 13.00 0.63
CA VAL A 344 2.09 12.39 -0.35
C VAL A 344 1.77 10.94 0.04
N LEU A 345 2.78 10.16 0.45
CA LEU A 345 2.61 8.77 0.87
C LEU A 345 1.70 8.65 2.11
N ILE A 346 1.90 9.52 3.11
CA ILE A 346 1.05 9.58 4.30
C ILE A 346 -0.40 9.92 3.90
N GLY A 347 -0.58 10.89 2.99
CA GLY A 347 -1.90 11.25 2.47
C GLY A 347 -2.61 10.07 1.79
N LEU A 348 -1.90 9.28 0.98
CA LEU A 348 -2.44 8.08 0.35
C LEU A 348 -2.83 7.00 1.38
N ILE A 349 -2.02 6.78 2.41
CA ILE A 349 -2.32 5.82 3.48
C ILE A 349 -3.58 6.25 4.25
N ILE A 350 -3.68 7.52 4.61
CA ILE A 350 -4.88 8.06 5.28
C ILE A 350 -6.10 7.91 4.38
N GLY A 351 -5.97 8.24 3.09
CA GLY A 351 -7.03 8.06 2.09
C GLY A 351 -7.50 6.62 2.01
N PHE A 352 -6.58 5.65 1.98
CA PHE A 352 -6.89 4.22 1.96
C PHE A 352 -7.64 3.77 3.23
N ILE A 353 -7.21 4.24 4.41
CA ILE A 353 -7.88 3.93 5.69
C ILE A 353 -9.30 4.51 5.71
N LEU A 354 -9.49 5.76 5.27
CA LEU A 354 -10.80 6.41 5.21
C LEU A 354 -11.72 5.69 4.21
N TYR A 355 -11.19 5.34 3.04
CA TYR A 355 -11.91 4.58 2.03
C TYR A 355 -12.39 3.22 2.58
N GLY A 356 -11.52 2.50 3.30
CA GLY A 356 -11.89 1.25 3.96
C GLY A 356 -12.98 1.42 5.03
N ARG A 357 -13.01 2.54 5.75
CA ARG A 357 -14.09 2.86 6.70
C ARG A 357 -15.43 3.09 6.00
N VAL A 358 -15.43 3.87 4.91
CA VAL A 358 -16.65 4.15 4.13
C VAL A 358 -17.25 2.86 3.57
N ILE A 359 -16.42 1.94 3.08
CA ILE A 359 -16.90 0.63 2.60
C ILE A 359 -17.60 -0.15 3.72
N LYS A 360 -16.98 -0.25 4.90
CA LYS A 360 -17.59 -0.97 6.05
C LYS A 360 -18.90 -0.34 6.51
N GLU A 361 -19.00 0.98 6.49
CA GLU A 361 -20.24 1.68 6.85
C GLU A 361 -21.34 1.41 5.81
N LYS A 362 -20.99 1.43 4.53
CA LYS A 362 -21.91 1.07 3.44
C LYS A 362 -22.42 -0.37 3.56
N GLU A 363 -21.56 -1.31 3.95
CA GLU A 363 -21.98 -2.70 4.20
C GLU A 363 -23.00 -2.81 5.34
N LYS A 364 -22.78 -2.10 6.46
CA LYS A 364 -23.74 -2.06 7.57
C LYS A 364 -25.08 -1.47 7.16
N ILE A 365 -25.06 -0.35 6.43
CA ILE A 365 -26.28 0.29 5.93
C ILE A 365 -27.06 -0.67 5.01
N ASN A 366 -26.36 -1.38 4.13
CA ASN A 366 -27.00 -2.36 3.25
C ASN A 366 -27.63 -3.53 4.02
N GLN A 367 -27.00 -4.00 5.10
CA GLN A 367 -27.59 -5.05 5.96
C GLN A 367 -28.88 -4.57 6.64
N VAL A 368 -28.85 -3.38 7.25
CA VAL A 368 -30.03 -2.78 7.89
C VAL A 368 -31.15 -2.54 6.85
N LEU A 369 -30.79 -2.11 5.65
CA LEU A 369 -31.75 -1.90 4.57
C LEU A 369 -32.43 -3.22 4.18
N LEU A 370 -31.68 -4.31 4.10
CA LEU A 370 -32.20 -5.65 3.79
C LEU A 370 -33.14 -6.15 4.90
N GLU A 371 -32.79 -5.95 6.17
CA GLU A 371 -33.67 -6.28 7.30
C GLU A 371 -34.99 -5.50 7.23
N LYS A 372 -34.92 -4.18 6.97
CA LYS A 372 -36.12 -3.34 6.82
C LYS A 372 -36.98 -3.75 5.63
N GLN A 373 -36.37 -4.17 4.53
CA GLN A 373 -37.11 -4.68 3.38
C GLN A 373 -37.89 -5.95 3.72
N ASN A 374 -37.28 -6.88 4.46
CA ASN A 374 -37.96 -8.10 4.93
C ASN A 374 -39.09 -7.78 5.90
N GLU A 375 -38.90 -6.82 6.81
CA GLU A 375 -39.94 -6.38 7.76
C GLU A 375 -41.17 -5.81 7.02
N ILE A 376 -40.95 -4.97 6.01
CA ILE A 376 -42.01 -4.40 5.17
C ILE A 376 -42.76 -5.51 4.41
N GLN A 377 -42.03 -6.50 3.89
CA GLN A 377 -42.64 -7.63 3.17
C GLN A 377 -43.60 -8.41 4.06
N VAL A 378 -43.19 -8.74 5.29
CA VAL A 378 -44.04 -9.44 6.27
C VAL A 378 -45.27 -8.62 6.66
N GLN A 379 -45.12 -7.29 6.78
CA GLN A 379 -46.26 -6.41 7.08
C GLN A 379 -47.27 -6.37 5.94
N ASN A 380 -46.81 -6.33 4.69
CA ASN A 380 -47.68 -6.35 3.51
C ASN A 380 -48.50 -7.65 3.43
N GLU A 381 -47.87 -8.81 3.67
CA GLU A 381 -48.56 -10.11 3.66
C GLU A 381 -49.68 -10.18 4.71
N LYS A 382 -49.43 -9.68 5.93
CA LYS A 382 -50.47 -9.59 6.98
C LYS A 382 -51.62 -8.66 6.58
N LEU A 383 -51.31 -7.53 5.95
CA LEU A 383 -52.31 -6.57 5.50
C LEU A 383 -53.21 -7.19 4.43
N GLU A 384 -52.62 -7.96 3.51
CA GLU A 384 -53.35 -8.63 2.43
C GLU A 384 -54.31 -9.69 2.97
N ALA A 385 -53.88 -10.52 3.94
CA ALA A 385 -54.73 -11.51 4.60
C ALA A 385 -55.96 -10.88 5.29
N ILE A 386 -55.76 -9.79 6.03
CA ILE A 386 -56.85 -9.04 6.67
C ILE A 386 -57.83 -8.48 5.63
N ASN A 387 -57.30 -7.98 4.52
CA ASN A 387 -58.13 -7.40 3.46
C ASN A 387 -59.00 -8.47 2.76
N GLU A 388 -58.48 -9.68 2.56
CA GLU A 388 -59.26 -10.80 2.01
C GLU A 388 -60.43 -11.22 2.92
N GLU A 389 -60.20 -11.32 4.23
CA GLU A 389 -61.27 -11.63 5.19
C GLU A 389 -62.36 -10.57 5.19
N LYS A 390 -61.98 -9.30 5.17
CA LYS A 390 -62.89 -8.16 5.05
C LYS A 390 -63.75 -8.27 3.78
N ASN A 391 -63.16 -8.63 2.64
CA ASN A 391 -63.89 -8.75 1.38
C ASN A 391 -64.89 -9.92 1.40
N LYS A 392 -64.54 -11.06 2.03
CA LYS A 392 -65.46 -12.19 2.22
C LYS A 392 -66.70 -11.78 3.02
N LEU A 393 -66.54 -10.96 4.07
CA LEU A 393 -67.65 -10.43 4.85
C LEU A 393 -68.62 -9.61 4.01
N PHE A 394 -68.12 -8.61 3.27
CA PHE A 394 -68.96 -7.72 2.48
C PHE A 394 -69.76 -8.48 1.41
N SER A 395 -69.20 -9.56 0.87
CA SER A 395 -69.89 -10.44 -0.06
C SER A 395 -71.08 -11.15 0.59
N ILE A 396 -70.91 -11.72 1.79
CA ILE A 396 -71.98 -12.39 2.55
C ILE A 396 -73.09 -11.39 2.93
N LEU A 397 -72.70 -10.22 3.41
CA LEU A 397 -73.62 -9.15 3.81
C LEU A 397 -74.50 -8.69 2.63
N SER A 398 -73.88 -8.49 1.47
CA SER A 398 -74.58 -8.04 0.27
C SER A 398 -75.62 -9.07 -0.21
N HIS A 399 -75.31 -10.36 -0.10
CA HIS A 399 -76.22 -11.43 -0.51
C HIS A 399 -77.44 -11.54 0.41
N ASP A 400 -77.23 -11.58 1.72
CA ASP A 400 -78.30 -11.90 2.67
C ASP A 400 -79.19 -10.70 3.02
N LEU A 401 -78.74 -9.45 2.82
CA LEU A 401 -79.61 -8.25 2.91
C LEU A 401 -80.48 -8.04 1.66
N LYS A 402 -80.04 -8.50 0.49
CA LYS A 402 -80.74 -8.24 -0.78
C LYS A 402 -82.06 -8.99 -0.88
N ALA A 403 -82.12 -10.23 -0.37
CA ALA A 403 -83.32 -11.06 -0.38
C ALA A 403 -84.51 -10.46 0.42
N PRO A 404 -84.35 -10.03 1.69
CA PRO A 404 -85.44 -9.44 2.45
C PRO A 404 -85.86 -8.06 1.91
N ILE A 405 -84.90 -7.22 1.49
CA ILE A 405 -85.20 -5.90 0.91
C ILE A 405 -86.02 -6.04 -0.38
N ASN A 406 -85.66 -6.99 -1.25
CA ASN A 406 -86.43 -7.26 -2.46
C ASN A 406 -87.83 -7.79 -2.14
N SER A 407 -87.97 -8.58 -1.08
CA SER A 407 -89.27 -9.11 -0.63
C SER A 407 -90.18 -8.00 -0.10
N VAL A 408 -89.64 -7.07 0.71
CA VAL A 408 -90.34 -5.85 1.15
C VAL A 408 -90.77 -5.00 -0.04
N LYS A 409 -89.86 -4.78 -1.01
CA LYS A 409 -90.16 -4.02 -2.22
C LYS A 409 -91.30 -4.65 -3.04
N GLN A 410 -91.27 -5.96 -3.26
CA GLN A 410 -92.33 -6.65 -4.00
C GLN A 410 -93.69 -6.56 -3.31
N LEU A 411 -93.73 -6.69 -1.98
CA LEU A 411 -94.96 -6.56 -1.21
C LEU A 411 -95.55 -5.15 -1.29
N LEU A 412 -94.71 -4.11 -1.21
CA LEU A 412 -95.14 -2.72 -1.38
C LEU A 412 -95.62 -2.43 -2.82
N GLU A 413 -94.95 -2.97 -3.85
CA GLU A 413 -95.38 -2.85 -5.25
C GLU A 413 -96.74 -3.53 -5.53
N LEU A 414 -97.05 -4.62 -4.81
CA LEU A 414 -98.34 -5.30 -4.90
C LEU A 414 -99.47 -4.50 -4.22
N GLU A 415 -99.17 -3.82 -3.11
CA GLU A 415 -100.11 -2.90 -2.43
C GLU A 415 -100.38 -1.65 -3.30
N GLU A 416 -99.34 -1.05 -3.89
CA GLU A 416 -99.46 0.13 -4.77
C GLU A 416 -100.33 -0.14 -6.01
N LYS A 417 -100.22 -1.35 -6.59
CA LYS A 417 -101.00 -1.75 -7.78
C LYS A 417 -102.47 -2.05 -7.47
N GLY A 418 -102.91 -1.99 -6.21
CA GLY A 418 -104.30 -2.16 -5.80
C GLY A 418 -104.87 -3.57 -6.08
N VAL A 419 -104.00 -4.57 -6.19
CA VAL A 419 -104.37 -5.94 -6.59
C VAL A 419 -104.86 -6.78 -5.40
N LEU A 420 -104.59 -6.32 -4.19
CA LEU A 420 -104.88 -7.04 -2.95
C LEU A 420 -106.23 -6.59 -2.37
N ASP A 421 -107.07 -7.55 -1.97
CA ASP A 421 -108.28 -7.25 -1.20
C ASP A 421 -107.96 -6.78 0.23
N GLU A 422 -108.97 -6.38 1.02
CA GLU A 422 -108.76 -5.86 2.38
C GLU A 422 -108.11 -6.89 3.34
N GLU A 423 -108.38 -8.18 3.17
CA GLU A 423 -107.81 -9.26 4.01
C GLU A 423 -106.38 -9.60 3.55
N GLU A 424 -106.12 -9.57 2.26
CA GLU A 424 -104.80 -9.71 1.64
C GLU A 424 -103.89 -8.54 1.97
N GLN A 425 -104.38 -7.29 1.97
CA GLN A 425 -103.63 -6.13 2.43
C GLN A 425 -103.24 -6.23 3.90
N LYS A 426 -104.16 -6.70 4.76
CA LYS A 426 -103.90 -6.91 6.18
C LYS A 426 -102.84 -7.99 6.39
N SER A 427 -102.88 -9.04 5.58
CA SER A 427 -101.88 -10.13 5.58
C SER A 427 -100.52 -9.67 5.05
N ALA A 428 -100.49 -8.87 3.97
CA ALA A 428 -99.28 -8.29 3.41
C ALA A 428 -98.60 -7.31 4.39
N ARG A 429 -99.38 -6.45 5.08
CA ARG A 429 -98.85 -5.58 6.14
C ARG A 429 -98.25 -6.38 7.30
N LYS A 430 -98.91 -7.46 7.74
CA LYS A 430 -98.31 -8.37 8.76
C LYS A 430 -97.00 -9.00 8.27
N LEU A 431 -96.95 -9.43 7.00
CA LEU A 431 -95.76 -10.03 6.40
C LEU A 431 -94.62 -9.01 6.25
N LEU A 432 -94.93 -7.77 5.88
CA LEU A 432 -93.98 -6.65 5.82
C LEU A 432 -93.39 -6.34 7.20
N ILE A 433 -94.24 -6.19 8.23
CA ILE A 433 -93.78 -5.95 9.60
C ILE A 433 -92.86 -7.09 10.05
N LYS A 434 -93.24 -8.35 9.77
CA LYS A 434 -92.40 -9.51 10.07
C LYS A 434 -91.08 -9.46 9.32
N GLN A 435 -91.08 -9.17 8.02
CA GLN A 435 -89.87 -9.13 7.18
C GLN A 435 -88.91 -8.01 7.58
N VAL A 436 -89.44 -6.84 7.95
CA VAL A 436 -88.64 -5.72 8.49
C VAL A 436 -88.05 -6.09 9.85
N SER A 437 -88.85 -6.68 10.74
CA SER A 437 -88.37 -7.13 12.05
C SER A 437 -87.28 -8.20 11.94
N ASP A 438 -87.43 -9.16 11.01
CA ASP A 438 -86.44 -10.21 10.75
C ASP A 438 -85.12 -9.61 10.23
N THR A 439 -85.21 -8.57 9.37
CA THR A 439 -84.04 -7.86 8.83
C THR A 439 -83.34 -7.02 9.89
N ASP A 440 -84.08 -6.32 10.74
CA ASP A 440 -83.54 -5.59 11.89
C ASP A 440 -82.84 -6.54 12.87
N GLN A 441 -83.45 -7.67 13.18
CA GLN A 441 -82.83 -8.69 14.03
C GLN A 441 -81.54 -9.24 13.40
N MET A 442 -81.53 -9.49 12.09
CA MET A 442 -80.32 -9.91 11.37
C MET A 442 -79.23 -8.83 11.41
N LEU A 443 -79.58 -7.57 11.17
CA LEU A 443 -78.65 -6.44 11.22
C LEU A 443 -78.05 -6.28 12.62
N ARG A 444 -78.86 -6.40 13.68
CA ARG A 444 -78.40 -6.37 15.07
C ARG A 444 -77.48 -7.53 15.41
N LYS A 445 -77.77 -8.75 14.94
CA LYS A 445 -76.90 -9.92 15.09
C LYS A 445 -75.55 -9.71 14.39
N LEU A 446 -75.58 -9.12 13.19
CA LEU A 446 -74.37 -8.83 12.42
C LEU A 446 -73.55 -7.68 13.01
N LEU A 447 -74.19 -6.62 13.52
CA LEU A 447 -73.53 -5.55 14.26
C LEU A 447 -72.85 -6.09 15.52
N ARG A 448 -73.52 -6.98 16.27
CA ARG A 448 -72.91 -7.67 17.42
C ARG A 448 -71.69 -8.49 17.03
N TRP A 449 -71.74 -9.20 15.90
CA TRP A 449 -70.59 -9.97 15.39
C TRP A 449 -69.46 -9.07 14.87
N SER A 450 -69.80 -8.00 14.14
CA SER A 450 -68.83 -7.02 13.65
C SER A 450 -68.12 -6.31 14.78
N HIS A 451 -68.81 -5.97 15.88
CA HIS A 451 -68.16 -5.44 17.09
C HIS A 451 -67.27 -6.50 17.75
N ALA A 452 -67.69 -7.76 17.79
CA ALA A 452 -66.86 -8.85 18.32
C ALA A 452 -65.55 -9.08 17.52
N GLN A 453 -65.50 -8.68 16.23
CA GLN A 453 -64.35 -8.80 15.35
C GLN A 453 -63.54 -7.49 15.22
N LEU A 454 -64.20 -6.33 15.13
CA LEU A 454 -63.56 -5.02 14.95
C LEU A 454 -62.97 -4.47 16.25
N ASP A 455 -63.62 -4.72 17.40
CA ASP A 455 -63.18 -4.17 18.68
C ASP A 455 -62.36 -5.15 19.51
N GLY A 456 -62.13 -6.38 19.02
CA GLY A 456 -61.37 -7.39 19.75
C GLY A 456 -61.77 -7.43 21.22
N ILE A 457 -63.08 -7.36 21.51
CA ILE A 457 -63.62 -7.13 22.86
C ILE A 457 -62.86 -8.07 23.79
N LEU A 458 -62.04 -7.47 24.66
CA LEU A 458 -61.30 -8.16 25.71
C LEU A 458 -62.34 -9.00 26.45
N THR A 459 -62.31 -10.31 26.26
CA THR A 459 -63.16 -11.22 27.04
C THR A 459 -62.78 -11.01 28.49
N ASN A 460 -63.63 -10.29 29.22
CA ASN A 460 -63.35 -9.92 30.59
C ASN A 460 -63.91 -11.02 31.48
N ARG A 461 -63.11 -12.08 31.66
CA ARG A 461 -63.52 -13.23 32.46
C ARG A 461 -63.52 -12.81 33.93
N THR A 462 -64.70 -12.79 34.55
CA THR A 462 -64.89 -12.48 35.96
C THR A 462 -65.51 -13.66 36.69
N PRO A 463 -65.21 -13.88 37.98
CA PRO A 463 -65.92 -14.86 38.79
C PRO A 463 -67.42 -14.54 38.78
N THR A 464 -68.22 -15.45 38.23
CA THR A 464 -69.63 -15.20 37.97
C THR A 464 -70.47 -16.38 38.46
N ASN A 465 -71.55 -16.10 39.19
CA ASN A 465 -72.50 -17.12 39.62
C ASN A 465 -73.34 -17.60 38.42
N LEU A 466 -73.08 -18.82 37.96
CA LEU A 466 -73.76 -19.37 36.79
C LEU A 466 -75.25 -19.62 37.07
N SER A 467 -75.61 -19.96 38.31
CA SER A 467 -76.99 -20.27 38.70
C SER A 467 -77.89 -19.03 38.59
N GLU A 468 -77.38 -17.85 38.94
CA GLU A 468 -78.12 -16.58 38.83
C GLU A 468 -78.44 -16.26 37.36
N ILE A 469 -77.44 -16.39 36.48
CA ILE A 469 -77.63 -16.13 35.04
C ILE A 469 -78.61 -17.14 34.42
N VAL A 470 -78.49 -18.43 34.77
CA VAL A 470 -79.40 -19.46 34.24
C VAL A 470 -80.84 -19.16 34.66
N ASN A 471 -81.08 -18.83 35.93
CA ASN A 471 -82.42 -18.51 36.43
C ASN A 471 -82.99 -17.24 35.75
N GLU A 472 -82.20 -16.18 35.63
CA GLU A 472 -82.62 -14.95 34.93
C GLU A 472 -83.00 -15.20 33.47
N GLU A 473 -82.25 -16.04 32.75
CA GLU A 473 -82.53 -16.35 31.34
C GLU A 473 -83.71 -17.31 31.19
N VAL A 474 -83.95 -18.21 32.15
CA VAL A 474 -85.14 -19.07 32.19
C VAL A 474 -86.40 -18.22 32.43
N ASP A 475 -86.39 -17.33 33.42
CA ASP A 475 -87.52 -16.43 33.75
C ASP A 475 -87.89 -15.53 32.55
N GLN A 476 -86.90 -15.06 31.79
CA GLN A 476 -87.15 -14.24 30.59
C GLN A 476 -87.82 -15.01 29.45
N LEU A 477 -87.77 -16.34 29.46
CA LEU A 477 -88.31 -17.20 28.40
C LEU A 477 -89.72 -17.75 28.71
N ASP A 478 -90.29 -17.44 29.89
CA ASP A 478 -91.63 -17.87 30.31
C ASP A 478 -92.73 -17.53 29.30
N TYR A 479 -92.65 -16.37 28.64
CA TYR A 479 -93.65 -16.01 27.63
C TYR A 479 -93.59 -16.90 26.38
N GLN A 480 -92.41 -17.43 26.04
CA GLN A 480 -92.21 -18.28 24.85
C GLN A 480 -92.63 -19.74 25.11
N THR A 481 -92.46 -20.23 26.34
CA THR A 481 -92.83 -21.60 26.75
C THR A 481 -94.36 -21.80 26.83
N ILE A 482 -95.12 -20.75 27.17
CA ILE A 482 -96.60 -20.77 27.19
C ILE A 482 -97.19 -21.18 25.84
N SER A 483 -96.58 -20.75 24.73
CA SER A 483 -97.08 -21.01 23.37
C SER A 483 -97.04 -22.50 22.98
N LYS A 484 -96.16 -23.29 23.60
CA LYS A 484 -95.98 -24.74 23.35
C LYS A 484 -96.31 -25.62 24.57
N ASN A 485 -96.70 -25.00 25.70
CA ASN A 485 -96.90 -25.65 26.99
C ASN A 485 -95.69 -26.50 27.41
N ILE A 486 -94.49 -25.95 27.24
CA ILE A 486 -93.22 -26.62 27.61
C ILE A 486 -92.89 -26.26 29.06
N ASN A 487 -92.56 -27.27 29.87
CA ASN A 487 -92.06 -27.05 31.24
C ASN A 487 -90.53 -27.01 31.23
N ILE A 488 -89.91 -25.98 31.81
CA ILE A 488 -88.45 -25.95 31.99
C ILE A 488 -88.16 -26.32 33.45
N ASP A 489 -87.60 -27.50 33.67
CA ASP A 489 -87.14 -27.95 34.98
C ASP A 489 -85.66 -27.57 35.14
N ALA A 490 -85.42 -26.46 35.86
CA ALA A 490 -84.09 -25.98 36.22
C ALA A 490 -83.72 -26.50 37.63
N SER A 491 -83.24 -27.74 37.68
CA SER A 491 -82.78 -28.40 38.90
C SER A 491 -81.26 -28.26 39.05
N LEU A 492 -80.81 -27.08 39.51
CA LEU A 492 -79.40 -26.82 39.79
C LEU A 492 -79.05 -27.31 41.21
N THR A 493 -78.07 -28.20 41.33
CA THR A 493 -77.79 -28.92 42.59
C THR A 493 -76.95 -28.11 43.59
N PHE A 494 -76.46 -26.92 43.20
CA PHE A 494 -75.53 -26.10 44.00
C PHE A 494 -75.95 -24.62 43.99
N ASP A 495 -76.19 -24.04 45.18
CA ASP A 495 -76.64 -22.65 45.35
C ASP A 495 -75.59 -21.58 44.98
N SER A 496 -74.31 -21.93 44.81
CA SER A 496 -73.22 -20.96 44.60
C SER A 496 -72.13 -21.41 43.61
N LEU A 497 -72.52 -21.76 42.38
CA LEU A 497 -71.60 -22.21 41.34
C LEU A 497 -70.88 -21.03 40.65
N HIS A 498 -69.62 -20.77 41.02
CA HIS A 498 -68.81 -19.70 40.41
C HIS A 498 -67.91 -20.23 39.29
N VAL A 499 -67.99 -19.62 38.11
CA VAL A 499 -67.18 -19.94 36.93
C VAL A 499 -66.47 -18.69 36.40
N LEU A 500 -65.29 -18.89 35.78
CA LEU A 500 -64.49 -17.79 35.23
C LEU A 500 -64.90 -17.49 33.78
N VAL A 501 -65.82 -16.54 33.60
CA VAL A 501 -66.45 -16.26 32.30
C VAL A 501 -66.77 -14.79 32.14
N ASP A 502 -66.97 -14.34 30.90
CA ASP A 502 -67.60 -13.05 30.61
C ASP A 502 -69.14 -13.20 30.73
N PRO A 503 -69.79 -12.54 31.71
CA PRO A 503 -71.23 -12.69 31.95
C PRO A 503 -72.10 -12.36 30.73
N GLN A 504 -71.69 -11.38 29.92
CA GLN A 504 -72.47 -10.96 28.74
C GLN A 504 -72.38 -12.00 27.63
N GLN A 505 -71.21 -12.59 27.44
CA GLN A 505 -71.02 -13.67 26.47
C GLN A 505 -71.78 -14.93 26.88
N VAL A 506 -71.78 -15.28 28.16
CA VAL A 506 -72.52 -16.44 28.69
C VAL A 506 -74.03 -16.27 28.56
N ARG A 507 -74.59 -15.09 28.83
CA ARG A 507 -76.02 -14.80 28.56
C ARG A 507 -76.37 -15.07 27.09
N ILE A 508 -75.53 -14.63 26.16
CA ILE A 508 -75.75 -14.88 24.72
C ILE A 508 -75.67 -16.38 24.40
N ILE A 509 -74.72 -17.10 24.98
CA ILE A 509 -74.59 -18.54 24.80
C ILE A 509 -75.86 -19.26 25.28
N LEU A 510 -76.28 -19.00 26.53
CA LEU A 510 -77.45 -19.62 27.14
C LEU A 510 -78.73 -19.29 26.38
N GLN A 511 -78.92 -18.03 26.02
CA GLN A 511 -80.07 -17.60 25.23
C GLN A 511 -80.15 -18.34 23.89
N ASN A 512 -79.03 -18.54 23.18
CA ASN A 512 -79.03 -19.29 21.93
C ASN A 512 -79.32 -20.78 22.15
N CYS A 513 -78.77 -21.39 23.19
CA CYS A 513 -78.99 -22.81 23.51
C CYS A 513 -80.44 -23.07 23.95
N LEU A 514 -80.98 -22.27 24.86
CA LEU A 514 -82.35 -22.40 25.37
C LEU A 514 -83.39 -22.10 24.28
N GLN A 515 -83.19 -21.06 23.47
CA GLN A 515 -84.09 -20.78 22.34
C GLN A 515 -84.07 -21.91 21.31
N ASN A 516 -82.91 -22.50 21.01
CA ASN A 516 -82.86 -23.68 20.14
C ASN A 516 -83.61 -24.85 20.77
N SER A 517 -83.40 -25.10 22.07
CA SER A 517 -84.07 -26.18 22.81
C SER A 517 -85.60 -26.03 22.77
N ILE A 518 -86.15 -24.83 23.05
CA ILE A 518 -87.60 -24.53 22.96
C ILE A 518 -88.12 -24.64 21.51
N LYS A 519 -87.32 -24.16 20.55
CA LYS A 519 -87.70 -24.17 19.13
C LYS A 519 -87.86 -25.60 18.59
N PHE A 520 -86.98 -26.52 18.97
CA PHE A 520 -86.95 -27.88 18.45
C PHE A 520 -87.64 -28.93 19.34
N SER A 521 -88.07 -28.55 20.55
CA SER A 521 -88.90 -29.35 21.46
C SER A 521 -90.32 -29.59 20.93
N ASN A 522 -90.90 -30.75 21.27
CA ASN A 522 -92.30 -31.07 20.97
C ASN A 522 -93.28 -30.34 21.93
N PRO A 523 -94.54 -30.10 21.56
CA PRO A 523 -95.52 -29.52 22.50
C PRO A 523 -95.79 -30.44 23.70
N ASN A 524 -95.98 -29.85 24.90
CA ASN A 524 -96.12 -30.57 26.18
C ASN A 524 -94.90 -31.37 26.65
N SER A 525 -93.70 -31.04 26.15
CA SER A 525 -92.47 -31.68 26.58
C SER A 525 -91.80 -30.94 27.74
N GLU A 526 -90.77 -31.58 28.31
CA GLU A 526 -89.95 -31.00 29.38
C GLU A 526 -88.54 -30.69 28.86
N ILE A 527 -88.00 -29.51 29.20
CA ILE A 527 -86.58 -29.17 29.00
C ILE A 527 -85.90 -29.24 30.36
N LYS A 528 -84.85 -30.04 30.46
CA LYS A 528 -84.10 -30.23 31.71
C LYS A 528 -82.80 -29.46 31.66
N VAL A 529 -82.57 -28.62 32.66
CA VAL A 529 -81.31 -27.91 32.85
C VAL A 529 -80.73 -28.34 34.19
N TRP A 530 -79.58 -29.02 34.15
CA TRP A 530 -78.87 -29.46 35.36
C TRP A 530 -77.37 -29.24 35.20
N ASN A 531 -76.66 -29.25 36.33
CA ASN A 531 -75.21 -29.18 36.36
C ASN A 531 -74.61 -30.52 36.81
N SER A 532 -73.43 -30.84 36.27
CA SER A 532 -72.60 -31.96 36.74
C SER A 532 -71.17 -31.50 36.95
N HIS A 533 -70.51 -32.08 37.95
CA HIS A 533 -69.07 -31.94 38.15
C HIS A 533 -68.50 -33.23 38.73
N HIS A 534 -67.26 -33.55 38.38
CA HIS A 534 -66.45 -34.53 39.10
C HIS A 534 -65.46 -33.77 39.99
N ASP A 535 -65.26 -34.22 41.24
CA ASP A 535 -64.41 -33.52 42.23
C ASP A 535 -62.94 -33.35 41.80
N ASP A 536 -62.50 -34.08 40.77
CA ASP A 536 -61.15 -34.04 40.18
C ASP A 536 -61.07 -33.30 38.82
N GLU A 537 -62.15 -32.66 38.34
CA GLU A 537 -62.16 -31.93 37.06
C GLU A 537 -62.18 -30.39 37.23
N GLU A 538 -61.33 -29.71 36.45
CA GLU A 538 -61.14 -28.24 36.43
C GLU A 538 -62.34 -27.48 35.82
N TYR A 539 -63.33 -28.22 35.30
CA TYR A 539 -64.48 -27.70 34.57
C TYR A 539 -65.81 -28.09 35.22
N VAL A 540 -66.80 -27.19 35.14
CA VAL A 540 -68.20 -27.48 35.46
C VAL A 540 -68.99 -27.62 34.17
N ASN A 541 -69.79 -28.68 34.08
CA ASN A 541 -70.63 -28.97 32.94
C ASN A 541 -72.07 -28.53 33.22
N LEU A 542 -72.60 -27.65 32.37
CA LEU A 542 -74.01 -27.30 32.32
C LEU A 542 -74.67 -28.08 31.19
N HIS A 543 -75.67 -28.87 31.54
CA HIS A 543 -76.43 -29.70 30.62
C HIS A 543 -77.77 -29.04 30.33
N ILE A 544 -78.09 -28.93 29.05
CA ILE A 544 -79.40 -28.48 28.56
C ILE A 544 -79.93 -29.58 27.65
N LYS A 545 -80.98 -30.28 28.09
CA LYS A 545 -81.58 -31.39 27.35
C LYS A 545 -83.02 -31.09 26.97
N ASP A 546 -83.31 -31.19 25.68
CA ASP A 546 -84.65 -31.14 25.13
C ASP A 546 -85.18 -32.54 24.73
N GLU A 547 -86.50 -32.66 24.64
CA GLU A 547 -87.21 -33.83 24.09
C GLU A 547 -87.71 -33.55 22.66
N GLY A 548 -86.86 -32.91 21.86
CA GLY A 548 -87.16 -32.48 20.51
C GLY A 548 -86.93 -33.52 19.42
N ILE A 549 -86.91 -33.05 18.18
CA ILE A 549 -86.74 -33.89 16.97
C ILE A 549 -85.34 -34.52 16.84
N GLY A 550 -84.36 -34.05 17.61
CA GLY A 550 -82.96 -34.47 17.55
C GLY A 550 -82.24 -34.07 16.25
N ILE A 551 -80.93 -34.33 16.20
CA ILE A 551 -80.00 -33.98 15.12
C ILE A 551 -79.31 -35.26 14.63
N SER A 552 -79.25 -35.47 13.32
CA SER A 552 -78.55 -36.62 12.71
C SER A 552 -77.02 -36.44 12.75
N ASP A 553 -76.27 -37.54 12.86
CA ASP A 553 -74.79 -37.55 12.92
C ASP A 553 -74.10 -36.83 11.74
N GLU A 554 -74.66 -36.94 10.54
CA GLU A 554 -74.19 -36.24 9.33
C GLU A 554 -74.28 -34.71 9.51
N LYS A 555 -75.35 -34.24 10.16
CA LYS A 555 -75.62 -32.83 10.39
C LYS A 555 -74.80 -32.27 11.55
N LEU A 556 -74.58 -33.06 12.60
CA LEU A 556 -73.64 -32.74 13.67
C LEU A 556 -72.21 -32.57 13.11
N SER A 557 -71.77 -33.48 12.22
CA SER A 557 -70.46 -33.37 11.55
C SER A 557 -70.36 -32.12 10.67
N GLU A 558 -71.44 -31.74 9.97
CA GLU A 558 -71.49 -30.51 9.17
C GLU A 558 -71.35 -29.25 10.04
N ILE A 559 -72.04 -29.21 11.19
CA ILE A 559 -72.04 -28.10 12.16
C ILE A 559 -70.65 -27.85 12.75
N PHE A 560 -69.87 -28.91 13.01
CA PHE A 560 -68.52 -28.79 13.55
C PHE A 560 -67.42 -28.65 12.48
N SER A 561 -67.75 -28.75 11.19
CA SER A 561 -66.80 -28.50 10.09
C SER A 561 -66.51 -26.99 9.90
N GLN A 562 -65.26 -26.61 9.67
CA GLN A 562 -64.82 -25.20 9.63
C GLN A 562 -65.26 -24.41 8.37
N VAL A 563 -65.92 -25.02 7.38
CA VAL A 563 -65.96 -24.45 6.01
C VAL A 563 -67.35 -24.37 5.34
N VAL A 564 -68.46 -24.82 5.94
CA VAL A 564 -69.77 -24.80 5.25
C VAL A 564 -70.91 -24.23 6.08
N ARG A 565 -71.68 -23.30 5.48
CA ARG A 565 -72.94 -22.76 6.02
C ARG A 565 -73.98 -23.89 6.09
N VAL A 566 -74.17 -24.44 7.28
CA VAL A 566 -75.22 -25.43 7.53
C VAL A 566 -76.60 -24.78 7.37
N LYS A 567 -77.39 -25.22 6.38
CA LYS A 567 -78.80 -24.77 6.25
C LYS A 567 -79.59 -25.16 7.50
N SER A 568 -80.23 -24.17 8.15
CA SER A 568 -81.11 -24.38 9.30
C SER A 568 -82.30 -25.26 8.91
N THR A 569 -82.64 -26.21 9.77
CA THR A 569 -83.91 -26.95 9.72
C THR A 569 -85.03 -26.11 10.33
N GLU A 570 -86.26 -26.39 9.93
CA GLU A 570 -87.46 -25.80 10.51
C GLU A 570 -87.73 -26.40 11.90
N GLY A 571 -88.17 -25.58 12.85
CA GLY A 571 -88.60 -26.03 14.18
C GLY A 571 -89.90 -26.84 14.15
N THR A 572 -90.30 -27.39 15.30
CA THR A 572 -91.50 -28.26 15.41
C THR A 572 -92.81 -27.56 15.04
N GLN A 573 -92.84 -26.21 15.04
CA GLN A 573 -93.96 -25.39 14.55
C GLN A 573 -93.58 -24.53 13.33
N LYS A 574 -92.61 -24.99 12.51
CA LYS A 574 -92.11 -24.33 11.30
C LYS A 574 -91.34 -23.01 11.53
N GLU A 575 -90.67 -22.89 12.68
CA GLU A 575 -89.85 -21.72 12.98
C GLU A 575 -88.54 -21.73 12.16
N LYS A 576 -88.22 -20.61 11.50
CA LYS A 576 -86.98 -20.47 10.69
C LYS A 576 -85.81 -20.03 11.57
N GLY A 577 -84.65 -20.67 11.39
CA GLY A 577 -83.40 -20.31 12.08
C GLY A 577 -82.40 -19.63 11.15
N THR A 578 -81.54 -18.77 11.69
CA THR A 578 -80.55 -18.00 10.92
C THR A 578 -79.25 -18.77 10.65
N GLY A 579 -79.05 -19.93 11.28
CA GLY A 579 -77.82 -20.74 11.16
C GLY A 579 -76.58 -20.14 11.84
N LEU A 580 -76.68 -18.95 12.44
CA LEU A 580 -75.55 -18.22 13.05
C LEU A 580 -75.41 -18.46 14.57
N GLY A 581 -76.46 -18.94 15.24
CA GLY A 581 -76.49 -19.05 16.70
C GLY A 581 -75.42 -19.97 17.27
N LEU A 582 -75.24 -21.15 16.68
CA LEU A 582 -74.28 -22.14 17.18
C LEU A 582 -72.82 -21.78 16.86
N LEU A 583 -72.59 -21.03 15.78
CA LEU A 583 -71.28 -20.45 15.47
C LEU A 583 -70.85 -19.44 16.54
N LEU A 584 -71.78 -18.58 16.98
CA LEU A 584 -71.54 -17.62 18.07
C LEU A 584 -71.27 -18.33 19.40
N VAL A 585 -72.03 -19.39 19.70
CA VAL A 585 -71.80 -20.22 20.89
C VAL A 585 -70.38 -20.77 20.88
N ARG A 586 -69.91 -21.36 19.77
CA ARG A 586 -68.54 -21.89 19.68
C ARG A 586 -67.47 -20.80 19.89
N GLN A 587 -67.60 -19.67 19.19
CA GLN A 587 -66.62 -18.58 19.30
C GLN A 587 -66.54 -18.01 20.72
N PHE A 588 -67.68 -17.84 21.40
CA PHE A 588 -67.67 -17.36 22.77
C PHE A 588 -67.22 -18.42 23.78
N MET A 589 -67.52 -19.71 23.56
CA MET A 589 -66.96 -20.78 24.38
C MET A 589 -65.43 -20.83 24.26
N GLU A 590 -64.87 -20.78 23.05
CA GLU A 590 -63.41 -20.73 22.83
C GLU A 590 -62.77 -19.51 23.50
N LYS A 591 -63.37 -18.31 23.36
CA LYS A 591 -62.88 -17.08 23.99
C LYS A 591 -62.95 -17.12 25.52
N ASN A 592 -63.91 -17.84 26.10
CA ASN A 592 -64.02 -18.09 27.54
C ASN A 592 -63.21 -19.30 28.01
N GLN A 593 -62.39 -19.90 27.14
CA GLN A 593 -61.61 -21.12 27.43
C GLN A 593 -62.50 -22.32 27.85
N GLY A 594 -63.76 -22.31 27.45
CA GLY A 594 -64.73 -23.39 27.68
C GLY A 594 -64.86 -24.34 26.50
N HIS A 595 -65.58 -25.44 26.71
CA HIS A 595 -65.81 -26.47 25.68
C HIS A 595 -67.30 -26.71 25.47
N ILE A 596 -67.68 -27.03 24.23
CA ILE A 596 -69.06 -27.39 23.87
C ILE A 596 -69.09 -28.80 23.28
N GLN A 597 -69.99 -29.62 23.79
CA GLN A 597 -70.31 -30.94 23.25
C GLN A 597 -71.81 -31.05 23.03
N ILE A 598 -72.22 -31.67 21.92
CA ILE A 598 -73.63 -31.88 21.60
C ILE A 598 -73.84 -33.38 21.38
N GLN A 599 -74.78 -33.96 22.11
CA GLN A 599 -75.19 -35.35 21.98
C GLN A 599 -76.65 -35.35 21.54
N SER A 600 -76.96 -35.97 20.40
CA SER A 600 -78.33 -36.02 19.89
C SER A 600 -78.56 -37.26 19.05
N LYS A 601 -79.78 -37.76 19.07
CA LYS A 601 -80.26 -38.81 18.16
C LYS A 601 -81.59 -38.38 17.56
N PRO A 602 -81.81 -38.61 16.25
CA PRO A 602 -83.09 -38.31 15.62
C PRO A 602 -84.27 -38.94 16.38
N GLY A 603 -85.23 -38.12 16.81
CA GLY A 603 -86.43 -38.52 17.53
C GLY A 603 -86.31 -38.66 19.05
N GLU A 604 -85.11 -38.53 19.63
CA GLU A 604 -84.86 -38.69 21.08
C GLU A 604 -84.41 -37.38 21.77
N GLY A 605 -84.43 -36.25 21.06
CA GLY A 605 -84.03 -34.94 21.56
C GLY A 605 -82.54 -34.61 21.44
N THR A 606 -82.14 -33.46 21.97
CA THR A 606 -80.75 -32.95 21.94
C THR A 606 -80.29 -32.58 23.33
N GLU A 607 -79.08 -33.00 23.69
CA GLU A 607 -78.38 -32.60 24.90
C GLU A 607 -77.15 -31.75 24.51
N ILE A 608 -77.14 -30.50 24.97
CA ILE A 608 -76.02 -29.56 24.82
C ILE A 608 -75.30 -29.49 26.16
N ILE A 609 -74.00 -29.79 26.14
CA ILE A 609 -73.12 -29.79 27.30
C ILE A 609 -72.14 -28.63 27.13
N LEU A 610 -72.20 -27.67 28.04
CA LEU A 610 -71.32 -26.49 28.08
C LEU A 610 -70.38 -26.60 29.29
N SER A 611 -69.09 -26.66 29.03
CA SER A 611 -68.04 -26.80 30.05
C SER A 611 -67.36 -25.47 30.31
N PHE A 612 -67.37 -25.00 31.55
CA PHE A 612 -66.75 -23.75 31.99
C PHE A 612 -65.73 -23.99 33.09
N GLU A 613 -64.63 -23.24 33.10
CA GLU A 613 -63.58 -23.35 34.13
C GLU A 613 -64.14 -23.00 35.53
N LYS A 614 -63.98 -23.92 36.48
CA LYS A 614 -64.49 -23.81 37.86
C LYS A 614 -63.60 -22.85 38.67
N ILE A 615 -64.21 -22.00 39.48
CA ILE A 615 -63.49 -21.29 40.54
C ILE A 615 -64.00 -21.80 41.90
N ASN A 616 -63.10 -22.37 42.70
CA ASN A 616 -63.35 -22.57 44.12
C ASN A 616 -63.18 -21.22 44.83
N VAL A 617 -64.28 -20.46 44.96
CA VAL A 617 -64.26 -19.23 45.76
C VAL A 617 -64.35 -19.62 47.23
N PRO A 618 -63.36 -19.31 48.09
CA PRO A 618 -63.48 -19.47 49.53
C PRO A 618 -64.62 -18.58 50.03
N GLN A 619 -65.44 -19.09 50.93
CA GLN A 619 -66.65 -18.46 51.45
C GLN A 619 -66.30 -17.30 52.41
N GLU A 620 -65.67 -16.23 51.91
CA GLU A 620 -65.28 -15.03 52.66
C GLU A 620 -65.12 -13.81 51.73
N SER A 621 -66.18 -13.42 51.01
CA SER A 621 -66.36 -12.05 50.50
C SER A 621 -67.77 -11.82 49.93
N ILE A 622 -68.80 -12.17 50.70
CA ILE A 622 -70.16 -11.66 50.47
C ILE A 622 -70.47 -10.79 51.68
N ASP A 623 -70.08 -9.53 51.59
CA ASP A 623 -70.69 -8.37 52.26
C ASP A 623 -69.84 -7.13 51.92
N SER A 624 -70.22 -6.46 50.83
CA SER A 624 -70.00 -5.03 50.64
C SER A 624 -71.04 -4.45 49.70
#